data_AF-A0A0L8HTR7-F1
#
_entry.id   AF-A0A0L8HTR7-F1
#
_cell.length_a   1.000
_cell.length_b   1.000
_cell.length_c   1.000
_cell.angle_alpha   90.00
_cell.angle_beta   90.00
_cell.angle_gamma   90.00
#
_symmetry.space_group_name_H-M   'P 1'
#
loop_
_entity.id
_entity.type
_entity.pdbx_description
1 polymer ?
#
loop_
_entity_poly.entity_id
_entity_poly.type
_entity_poly.pdbx_seq_one_letter_code
_entity_poly.pdbx_strand_id
1 'polypeptide(L)'
;MAGTYRLSPLNEGDETLNFASLLRKLPGSRGPTSTELWAVCWQSVKILGEVNKLGDFFQTLCITPLTLAFELDTGYLRLLDLYV
;
A
#
# COMPACT_ATOMS: atom_id res chain seq x y z
N MET A 1 -24.10 0.10 14.21
CA MET A 1 -23.50 1.40 13.85
C MET A 1 -22.23 1.09 13.08
N ALA A 2 -22.27 1.14 11.74
CA ALA A 2 -21.09 0.90 10.91
C ALA A 2 -20.20 2.15 10.98
N GLY A 3 -19.06 2.04 11.66
CA GLY A 3 -18.05 3.09 11.62
C GLY A 3 -17.54 3.20 10.18
N THR A 4 -17.67 4.38 9.59
CA THR A 4 -17.08 4.67 8.28
C THR A 4 -15.56 4.69 8.43
N TYR A 5 -14.91 3.56 8.17
CA TYR A 5 -13.44 3.49 8.05
C TYR A 5 -13.05 4.16 6.73
N ARG A 6 -12.97 5.49 6.72
CA ARG A 6 -12.34 6.20 5.59
C ARG A 6 -10.86 5.84 5.61
N LEU A 7 -10.39 5.17 4.55
CA LEU A 7 -8.97 5.04 4.27
C LEU A 7 -8.39 6.46 4.17
N SER A 8 -7.28 6.70 4.86
CA SER A 8 -6.66 8.03 4.87
C SER A 8 -6.36 8.47 3.44
N PRO A 9 -6.79 9.67 3.02
CA PRO A 9 -6.42 10.19 1.72
C PRO A 9 -4.89 10.33 1.64
N LEU A 10 -4.36 10.29 0.41
CA LEU A 10 -2.97 10.58 0.08
C LEU A 10 -2.58 12.00 0.51
N ASN A 11 -2.34 12.20 1.81
CA ASN A 11 -1.84 13.46 2.35
C ASN A 11 -0.35 13.56 2.00
N GLU A 12 0.01 14.58 1.22
CA GLU A 12 1.38 14.90 0.78
C GLU A 12 2.33 15.30 1.94
N GLY A 13 1.89 15.17 3.20
CA GLY A 13 2.65 15.51 4.41
C GLY A 13 2.85 14.38 5.42
N ASP A 14 2.25 13.20 5.21
CA ASP A 14 2.37 12.09 6.16
C ASP A 14 3.54 11.17 5.81
N GLU A 15 4.16 10.60 6.84
CA GLU A 15 5.35 9.74 6.92
C GLU A 15 5.25 8.43 6.10
N THR A 16 4.79 8.53 4.86
CA THR A 16 4.47 7.42 3.98
C THR A 16 5.07 7.65 2.61
N LEU A 17 5.74 6.63 2.08
CA LEU A 17 6.38 6.68 0.77
C LEU A 17 5.73 5.64 -0.13
N ASN A 18 5.10 6.09 -1.23
CA ASN A 18 4.51 5.15 -2.18
C ASN A 18 5.56 4.30 -2.90
N PHE A 19 5.19 3.07 -3.25
CA PHE A 19 6.11 2.08 -3.81
C PHE A 19 6.68 2.54 -5.16
N ALA A 20 5.91 3.26 -5.97
CA ALA A 20 6.38 3.86 -7.22
C ALA A 20 7.53 4.85 -7.01
N SER A 21 7.52 5.61 -5.90
CA SER A 21 8.59 6.55 -5.56
C SER A 21 9.81 5.84 -4.99
N LEU A 22 9.63 4.76 -4.24
CA LEU A 22 10.72 3.88 -3.82
C LEU A 22 11.43 3.25 -5.02
N LEU A 23 10.68 2.69 -5.97
CA LEU A 23 11.22 2.08 -7.17
C LEU A 23 12.06 3.07 -8.00
N ARG A 24 11.65 4.35 -8.06
CA ARG A 24 12.40 5.43 -8.74
C ARG A 24 13.68 5.85 -8.01
N LYS A 25 13.76 5.64 -6.69
CA LYS A 25 14.95 5.93 -5.88
C LYS A 25 15.97 4.79 -5.87
N LEU A 26 15.60 3.60 -6.34
CA LEU A 26 16.55 2.51 -6.50
C LEU A 26 17.65 2.93 -7.49
N PRO A 27 18.92 2.52 -7.27
CA PRO A 27 20.01 2.82 -8.19
C PRO A 27 19.61 2.41 -9.61
N GLY A 28 19.88 3.24 -10.62
CA GLY A 28 19.31 3.17 -11.98
C GLY A 28 19.52 1.87 -12.78
N SER A 29 20.17 0.85 -12.22
CA SER A 29 20.32 -0.50 -12.77
C SER A 29 19.74 -1.61 -11.88
N ARG A 30 19.34 -1.31 -10.65
CA ARG A 30 18.78 -2.28 -9.70
C ARG A 30 17.27 -2.15 -9.66
N GLY A 31 16.59 -3.13 -10.26
CA GLY A 31 15.17 -3.38 -9.95
C GLY A 31 15.00 -3.95 -8.53
N PRO A 32 13.76 -4.06 -8.03
CA PRO A 32 13.49 -4.73 -6.77
C PRO A 32 13.93 -6.20 -6.87
N THR A 33 14.56 -6.69 -5.82
CA THR A 33 14.95 -8.10 -5.71
C THR A 33 13.73 -8.99 -5.54
N SER A 34 13.86 -10.29 -5.82
CA SER A 34 12.78 -11.25 -5.59
C SER A 34 12.32 -11.26 -4.13
N THR A 35 13.22 -11.05 -3.17
CA THR A 35 12.90 -10.99 -1.75
C THR A 35 12.06 -9.76 -1.40
N GLU A 36 12.43 -8.59 -1.93
CA GLU A 36 11.67 -7.35 -1.73
C GLU A 36 10.27 -7.45 -2.36
N LEU A 37 10.17 -7.99 -3.57
CA LEU A 37 8.89 -8.25 -4.22
C LEU A 37 8.03 -9.24 -3.42
N TRP A 38 8.63 -10.31 -2.88
CA TRP A 38 7.91 -11.28 -2.07
C TRP A 38 7.38 -10.68 -0.77
N ALA A 39 8.17 -9.83 -0.11
CA ALA A 39 7.73 -9.10 1.08
C ALA A 39 6.52 -8.20 0.77
N VAL A 40 6.56 -7.47 -0.34
CA VAL A 40 5.43 -6.62 -0.79
C VAL A 40 4.19 -7.46 -1.09
N CYS A 41 4.33 -8.54 -1.85
CA CYS A 41 3.23 -9.45 -2.18
C CYS A 41 2.60 -10.04 -0.91
N TRP A 42 3.43 -10.57 -0.01
CA TRP A 42 2.98 -11.19 1.23
C TRP A 42 2.20 -10.23 2.12
N GLN A 43 2.71 -9.01 2.32
CA GLN A 43 2.02 -8.00 3.12
C GLN A 43 0.73 -7.52 2.43
N SER A 44 0.75 -7.34 1.10
CA SER A 44 -0.44 -6.95 0.35
C SER A 44 -1.58 -7.97 0.50
N VAL A 45 -1.27 -9.27 0.39
CA VAL A 45 -2.24 -10.36 0.56
C VAL A 45 -2.79 -10.40 1.99
N LYS A 46 -1.95 -10.17 3.01
CA LYS A 46 -2.42 -10.07 4.40
C LYS A 46 -3.43 -8.94 4.58
N ILE A 47 -3.12 -7.74 4.06
CA ILE A 47 -4.03 -6.60 4.15
C ILE A 47 -5.34 -6.88 3.43
N LEU A 48 -5.27 -7.43 2.20
CA LEU A 48 -6.47 -7.86 1.46
C LEU A 48 -7.31 -8.89 2.23
N GLY A 49 -6.67 -9.83 2.93
CA GLY A 49 -7.36 -10.80 3.77
C GLY A 49 -8.15 -10.16 4.91
N GLU A 50 -7.62 -9.09 5.51
CA GLU A 50 -8.34 -8.32 6.53
C GLU A 50 -9.46 -7.45 5.91
N VAL A 51 -9.18 -6.79 4.78
CA VAL A 51 -10.17 -5.99 4.05
C VAL A 51 -11.36 -6.84 3.60
N ASN A 52 -11.13 -8.06 3.13
CA ASN A 52 -12.18 -9.00 2.70
C ASN A 52 -13.15 -9.37 3.84
N LYS A 53 -12.73 -9.30 5.11
CA LYS A 53 -13.61 -9.55 6.26
C LYS A 53 -14.57 -8.39 6.53
N LEU A 54 -14.34 -7.22 5.95
CA LEU A 54 -15.10 -6.00 6.23
C LEU A 54 -16.41 -5.89 5.42
N GLY A 55 -16.77 -6.91 4.62
CA GLY A 55 -18.10 -7.09 4.01
C GLY A 55 -18.44 -6.15 2.85
N ASP A 56 -18.20 -4.85 3.02
CA ASP A 56 -18.60 -3.79 2.08
C ASP A 56 -17.41 -3.14 1.34
N PHE A 57 -16.16 -3.51 1.69
CA PHE A 57 -14.93 -2.89 1.15
C PHE A 57 -14.40 -3.56 -0.12
N PHE A 58 -15.22 -4.27 -0.88
CA PHE A 58 -14.81 -4.78 -2.19
C PHE A 58 -14.91 -3.68 -3.27
N GLN A 59 -14.35 -2.50 -2.98
CA GLN A 59 -13.89 -1.64 -4.06
C GLN A 59 -12.75 -2.39 -4.74
N THR A 60 -12.74 -2.38 -6.08
CA THR A 60 -11.71 -3.02 -6.89
C THR A 60 -10.37 -2.36 -6.61
N LEU A 61 -9.70 -2.75 -5.52
CA LEU A 61 -8.38 -2.31 -5.13
C LEU A 61 -7.40 -2.86 -6.16
N CYS A 62 -7.15 -2.07 -7.20
CA CYS A 62 -6.05 -2.34 -8.11
C CYS A 62 -4.76 -2.17 -7.32
N ILE A 63 -4.14 -3.28 -6.90
CA ILE A 63 -2.79 -3.23 -6.33
C ILE A 63 -1.84 -2.77 -7.43
N THR A 64 -1.38 -1.54 -7.31
CA THR A 64 -0.37 -0.94 -8.18
C THR A 64 0.73 -0.33 -7.33
N PRO A 65 1.91 -0.04 -7.91
CA PRO A 65 2.95 0.69 -7.18
C PRO A 65 2.51 2.05 -6.63
N LEU A 66 1.43 2.66 -7.16
CA LEU A 66 0.88 3.93 -6.67
C LEU A 66 -0.07 3.75 -5.49
N THR A 67 -0.77 2.61 -5.39
CA THR A 67 -1.71 2.31 -4.30
C THR A 67 -1.03 1.67 -3.09
N LEU A 68 0.26 1.38 -3.18
CA LEU A 68 1.06 0.79 -2.11
C LEU A 68 1.91 1.88 -1.46
N ALA A 69 1.82 2.03 -0.15
CA ALA A 69 2.69 2.93 0.60
C ALA A 69 3.34 2.27 1.81
N PHE A 70 4.54 2.71 2.13
CA PHE A 70 5.30 2.27 3.29
C PHE A 70 5.33 3.39 4.32
N GLU A 71 4.92 3.09 5.54
CA GLU A 71 5.12 3.96 6.69
C GLU A 71 6.62 3.97 7.05
N LEU A 72 7.22 5.16 7.10
CA LEU A 72 8.67 5.32 7.25
C LEU A 72 9.16 4.89 8.63
N ASP A 73 8.35 5.10 9.66
CA ASP A 73 8.73 4.83 11.05
C ASP A 73 8.62 3.34 11.42
N THR A 74 7.64 2.65 10.84
CA THR A 74 7.33 1.25 11.17
C THR A 74 7.77 0.27 10.09
N GLY A 75 7.98 0.75 8.86
CA GLY A 75 8.17 -0.07 7.67
C GLY A 75 6.91 -0.81 7.23
N TYR A 76 5.74 -0.52 7.82
CA TYR A 76 4.51 -1.22 7.47
C TYR A 76 3.98 -0.81 6.10
N LEU A 77 3.51 -1.80 5.35
CA LEU A 77 2.82 -1.59 4.09
C LEU A 77 1.35 -1.22 4.36
N ARG A 78 0.85 -0.22 3.65
CA ARG A 78 -0.56 0.21 3.68
C ARG A 78 -1.10 0.27 2.25
N LEU A 79 -2.39 -0.05 2.11
CA LEU A 79 -3.14 0.17 0.86
C LEU A 79 -3.74 1.58 0.91
N LEU A 80 -3.45 2.35 -0.12
CA LEU A 80 -4.00 3.68 -0.34
C LEU A 80 -5.26 3.57 -1.19
N ASP A 81 -6.26 4.37 -0.85
CA ASP A 81 -7.44 4.56 -1.70
C ASP A 81 -7.09 5.52 -2.84
N LEU A 82 -7.48 5.16 -4.07
CA LEU A 82 -7.32 6.02 -5.25
C LEU A 82 -8.52 6.96 -5.45
N TYR A 83 -9.59 6.79 -4.67
CA TYR A 83 -10.75 7.68 -4.72
C TYR A 83 -10.50 8.94 -3.89
N VAL A 84 -10.30 10.04 -4.61
CA VAL A 84 -10.57 11.42 -4.14
C VAL A 84 -12.08 11.64 -4.13
#